data_AF-A0A2W6V9A7-F1
#
_entry.id   AF-A0A2W6V9A7-F1
#
_cell.length_a   1.000
_cell.length_b   1.000
_cell.length_c   1.000
_cell.angle_alpha   90.00
_cell.angle_beta   90.00
_cell.angle_gamma   90.00
#
_symmetry.space_group_name_H-M   'P 1'
#
loop_
_entity.id
_entity.type
_entity.pdbx_description
1 polymer ?
#
loop_
_entity_poly.entity_id
_entity_poly.type
_entity_poly.pdbx_seq_one_letter_code
_entity_poly.pdbx_strand_id
1 'polypeptide(L)'
;MIAEPMSEGLADFETALADPAAYYADPQTILADTELTTGQKHRFLTEWAQDLTDRLQADQEGMASETPGVGAADADLLRRVLAALDQLDGNTNSADDAPTKSFWKRLLPL
;
A
#
# COMPACT_ATOMS: atom_id res chain seq x y z
N MET A 1 -25.51 9.41 -28.30
CA MET A 1 -25.02 8.24 -27.53
C MET A 1 -23.62 8.60 -27.09
N ILE A 2 -23.47 9.09 -25.87
CA ILE A 2 -22.20 9.55 -25.29
C ILE A 2 -21.55 8.33 -24.66
N ALA A 3 -20.34 7.99 -25.11
CA ALA A 3 -19.55 6.89 -24.58
C ALA A 3 -18.96 7.30 -23.21
N GLU A 4 -19.36 6.53 -22.21
CA GLU A 4 -18.77 6.22 -20.89
C GLU A 4 -17.59 7.07 -20.36
N PRO A 5 -17.77 7.78 -19.22
CA PRO A 5 -16.67 8.29 -18.40
C PRO A 5 -16.15 7.21 -17.44
N MET A 6 -15.65 6.08 -17.96
CA MET A 6 -14.97 5.05 -17.13
C MET A 6 -13.43 5.15 -17.20
N SER A 7 -12.90 6.11 -17.98
CA SER A 7 -11.46 6.22 -18.27
C SER A 7 -10.69 7.14 -17.34
N GLU A 8 -11.34 8.10 -16.68
CA GLU A 8 -10.67 9.14 -15.90
C GLU A 8 -10.21 8.58 -14.53
N GLY A 9 -11.10 7.93 -13.79
CA GLY A 9 -10.77 7.38 -12.46
C GLY A 9 -9.75 6.24 -12.44
N LEU A 10 -9.55 5.52 -13.56
CA LEU A 10 -8.50 4.49 -13.65
C LEU A 10 -7.11 5.12 -13.78
N ALA A 11 -7.00 6.21 -14.55
CA ALA A 11 -5.75 6.96 -14.71
C ALA A 11 -5.34 7.67 -13.41
N ASP A 12 -6.31 8.25 -12.69
CA ASP A 12 -6.08 8.82 -11.35
C ASP A 12 -5.63 7.74 -10.35
N PHE A 13 -6.25 6.56 -10.41
CA PHE A 13 -5.87 5.41 -9.59
C PHE A 13 -4.45 4.92 -9.87
N GLU A 14 -4.08 4.72 -11.14
CA GLU A 14 -2.73 4.27 -11.52
C GLU A 14 -1.66 5.31 -11.17
N THR A 15 -1.96 6.60 -11.34
CA THR A 15 -1.05 7.69 -10.95
C THR A 15 -0.85 7.72 -9.45
N ALA A 16 -1.91 7.57 -8.68
CA ALA A 16 -1.83 7.54 -7.23
C ALA A 16 -1.16 6.26 -6.71
N LEU A 17 -1.28 5.14 -7.43
CA LEU A 17 -0.58 3.91 -7.12
C LEU A 17 0.95 4.03 -7.26
N ALA A 18 1.42 4.86 -8.20
CA ALA A 18 2.84 5.06 -8.47
C ALA A 18 3.56 5.83 -7.35
N ASP A 19 2.85 6.71 -6.63
CA ASP A 19 3.37 7.37 -5.43
C ASP A 19 2.26 7.47 -4.37
N PRO A 20 2.00 6.38 -3.61
CA PRO A 20 0.93 6.36 -2.64
C PRO A 20 1.10 7.41 -1.53
N ALA A 21 2.34 7.72 -1.18
CA ALA A 21 2.68 8.68 -0.13
C ALA A 21 2.39 10.14 -0.54
N ALA A 22 2.40 10.48 -1.83
CA ALA A 22 1.99 11.79 -2.33
C ALA A 22 0.46 11.99 -2.26
N TYR A 23 -0.32 10.91 -2.32
CA TYR A 23 -1.78 10.97 -2.30
C TYR A 23 -2.37 10.72 -0.90
N TYR A 24 -1.75 9.85 -0.12
CA TYR A 24 -2.18 9.50 1.23
C TYR A 24 -1.06 9.75 2.22
N ALA A 25 -1.32 10.62 3.19
CA ALA A 25 -0.37 10.93 4.26
C ALA A 25 -0.24 9.81 5.32
N ASP A 26 -1.25 8.93 5.42
CA ASP A 26 -1.29 7.85 6.40
C ASP A 26 -2.03 6.62 5.83
N PRO A 27 -1.52 5.40 6.01
CA PRO A 27 -2.17 4.19 5.48
C PRO A 27 -3.58 3.93 6.04
N GLN A 28 -3.94 4.50 7.20
CA GLN A 28 -5.30 4.40 7.73
C GLN A 28 -6.29 5.22 6.91
N THR A 29 -5.86 6.28 6.21
CA THR A 29 -6.78 7.03 5.35
C THR A 29 -7.20 6.21 4.13
N ILE A 30 -6.33 5.34 3.61
CA ILE A 30 -6.66 4.37 2.55
C ILE A 30 -7.70 3.35 3.05
N LEU A 31 -7.60 2.92 4.31
CA LEU A 31 -8.62 2.02 4.90
C LEU A 31 -9.97 2.72 5.09
N ALA A 32 -9.95 3.98 5.51
CA ALA A 32 -11.14 4.78 5.75
C ALA A 32 -11.80 5.27 4.45
N ASP A 33 -11.07 5.26 3.33
CA ASP A 33 -11.56 5.74 2.04
C ASP A 33 -12.73 4.86 1.55
N THR A 34 -13.92 5.44 1.41
CA THR A 34 -15.10 4.71 0.96
C THR A 34 -15.23 4.64 -0.56
N GLU A 35 -14.43 5.42 -1.29
CA GLU A 35 -14.40 5.43 -2.75
C GLU A 35 -13.56 4.27 -3.30
N LEU A 36 -12.61 3.77 -2.49
CA LEU A 36 -11.82 2.59 -2.82
C LEU A 36 -12.53 1.28 -2.47
N THR A 37 -12.54 0.35 -3.43
CA THR A 37 -12.90 -1.05 -3.17
C THR A 37 -11.82 -1.75 -2.33
N THR A 38 -12.17 -2.85 -1.65
CA THR A 38 -11.19 -3.65 -0.90
C THR A 38 -9.99 -4.07 -1.75
N GLY A 39 -10.21 -4.47 -3.01
CA GLY A 39 -9.12 -4.83 -3.93
C GLY A 39 -8.21 -3.65 -4.27
N GLN A 40 -8.78 -2.45 -4.44
CA GLN A 40 -8.00 -1.23 -4.67
C GLN A 40 -7.20 -0.81 -3.44
N LYS A 41 -7.80 -0.87 -2.24
CA LYS A 41 -7.12 -0.61 -0.96
C LYS A 41 -5.94 -1.56 -0.78
N HIS A 42 -6.17 -2.85 -1.04
CA HIS A 42 -5.14 -3.86 -0.94
C HIS A 42 -3.98 -3.55 -1.90
N ARG A 43 -4.28 -3.21 -3.15
CA ARG A 43 -3.26 -2.88 -4.15
C ARG A 43 -2.45 -1.65 -3.72
N PHE A 44 -3.11 -0.58 -3.27
CA PHE A 44 -2.46 0.62 -2.76
C PHE A 44 -1.47 0.33 -1.62
N LEU A 45 -1.95 -0.37 -0.59
CA LEU A 45 -1.13 -0.67 0.59
C LEU A 45 0.02 -1.64 0.24
N THR A 46 -0.17 -2.52 -0.74
CA THR A 46 0.87 -3.43 -1.21
C THR A 46 1.99 -2.66 -1.92
N GLU A 47 1.65 -1.81 -2.89
CA GLU A 47 2.65 -1.03 -3.63
C GLU A 47 3.40 -0.09 -2.69
N TRP A 48 2.70 0.54 -1.74
CA TRP A 48 3.34 1.39 -0.74
C TRP A 48 4.32 0.61 0.14
N ALA A 49 3.98 -0.61 0.56
CA ALA A 49 4.89 -1.46 1.31
C ALA A 49 6.13 -1.87 0.51
N GLN A 50 5.99 -2.14 -0.79
CA GLN A 50 7.12 -2.44 -1.67
C GLN A 50 8.06 -1.23 -1.80
N ASP A 51 7.51 -0.06 -2.13
CA ASP A 51 8.30 1.15 -2.30
C ASP A 51 9.08 1.55 -1.02
N LEU A 52 8.45 1.42 0.15
CA LEU A 52 9.14 1.62 1.44
C LEU A 52 10.24 0.59 1.68
N THR A 53 10.02 -0.67 1.29
CA THR A 53 11.02 -1.74 1.43
C THR A 53 12.22 -1.47 0.53
N ASP A 54 12.00 -1.09 -0.73
CA ASP A 54 13.06 -0.73 -1.67
C ASP A 54 13.88 0.47 -1.17
N ARG A 55 13.21 1.51 -0.64
CA ARG A 55 13.87 2.66 -0.01
C ARG A 55 14.73 2.27 1.19
N LEU A 56 14.21 1.42 2.08
CA LEU A 56 14.95 0.92 3.25
C LEU A 56 16.12 0.03 2.86
N GLN A 57 15.99 -0.75 1.78
CA GLN A 57 17.09 -1.56 1.27
C GLN A 57 18.19 -0.68 0.65
N ALA A 58 17.80 0.32 -0.15
CA ALA A 58 18.74 1.30 -0.70
C ALA A 58 19.50 2.05 0.40
N ASP A 59 18.87 2.34 1.56
CA ASP A 59 19.52 2.95 2.73
C ASP A 59 20.58 2.03 3.33
N GLN A 60 20.25 0.75 3.51
CA GLN A 60 21.19 -0.26 4.02
C GLN A 60 22.34 -0.56 3.06
N GLU A 61 22.12 -0.46 1.75
CA GLU A 61 23.14 -0.66 0.72
C GLU A 61 24.01 0.59 0.48
N GLY A 62 23.84 1.66 1.28
CA GLY A 62 24.65 2.88 1.21
C GLY A 62 24.33 3.77 0.00
N MET A 63 23.16 3.57 -0.61
CA MET A 63 22.66 4.29 -1.78
C MET A 63 21.56 5.31 -1.43
N ALA A 64 20.98 5.29 -0.22
CA ALA A 64 20.02 6.31 0.19
C ALA A 64 20.68 7.57 0.75
N SER A 65 19.95 8.67 0.58
CA SER A 65 20.41 10.04 0.77
C SER A 65 21.05 10.30 2.13
N GLU A 66 22.02 11.20 2.08
CA GLU A 66 22.74 11.95 3.12
C GLU A 66 21.90 12.58 4.26
N THR A 67 20.60 12.30 4.36
CA THR A 67 19.69 12.86 5.38
C THR A 67 19.46 11.84 6.52
N PRO A 68 20.13 12.01 7.69
CA PRO A 68 19.93 11.13 8.83
C PRO A 68 18.48 11.18 9.32
N GLY A 69 17.85 10.01 9.44
CA GLY A 69 16.51 9.84 10.03
C GLY A 69 15.40 9.42 9.05
N VAL A 70 15.64 9.47 7.74
CA VAL A 70 14.66 9.06 6.72
C VAL A 70 14.34 7.56 6.83
N GLY A 71 15.36 6.69 6.92
CA GLY A 71 15.14 5.25 7.08
C GLY A 71 14.38 4.85 8.35
N ALA A 72 14.51 5.60 9.46
CA ALA A 72 13.74 5.32 10.67
C ALA A 72 12.25 5.68 10.51
N ALA A 73 11.95 6.78 9.81
CA ALA A 73 10.59 7.18 9.49
C ALA A 73 9.93 6.23 8.49
N ASP A 74 10.66 5.81 7.45
CA ASP A 74 10.17 4.84 6.47
C ASP A 74 9.92 3.47 7.11
N ALA A 75 10.76 3.03 8.07
CA ALA A 75 10.53 1.79 8.81
C ALA A 75 9.29 1.83 9.71
N ASP A 76 9.01 2.98 10.35
CA ASP A 76 7.77 3.18 11.11
C ASP A 76 6.54 3.18 10.19
N LEU A 77 6.63 3.89 9.06
CA LEU A 77 5.56 3.95 8.08
C LEU A 77 5.27 2.57 7.47
N LEU A 78 6.30 1.78 7.14
CA LEU A 78 6.16 0.41 6.66
C LEU A 78 5.41 -0.46 7.67
N ARG A 79 5.73 -0.33 8.96
CA ARG A 79 4.99 -1.02 10.03
C ARG A 79 3.49 -0.69 10.01
N ARG A 80 3.14 0.59 9.81
CA ARG A 80 1.73 1.03 9.75
C ARG A 80 1.03 0.52 8.49
N VAL A 81 1.70 0.52 7.35
CA VAL A 81 1.17 -0.01 6.09
C VAL A 81 0.88 -1.51 6.23
N LEU A 82 1.80 -2.28 6.81
CA LEU A 82 1.61 -3.72 7.05
C LEU A 82 0.47 -3.99 8.05
N ALA A 83 0.36 -3.18 9.11
CA ALA A 83 -0.76 -3.27 10.04
C ALA A 83 -2.11 -2.93 9.39
N ALA A 84 -2.11 -2.03 8.39
CA ALA A 84 -3.30 -1.71 7.63
C ALA A 84 -3.72 -2.86 6.70
N LEU A 85 -2.76 -3.54 6.06
CA LEU A 85 -3.02 -4.75 5.26
C LEU A 85 -3.63 -5.87 6.12
N ASP A 86 -3.05 -6.15 7.30
CA ASP A 86 -3.56 -7.18 8.21
C ASP A 86 -5.01 -6.89 8.65
N GLN A 87 -5.30 -5.62 8.98
CA GLN A 87 -6.67 -5.18 9.29
C GLN A 87 -7.62 -5.36 8.10
N LEU A 88 -7.18 -5.02 6.89
CA LEU A 88 -7.98 -5.16 5.69
C LEU A 88 -8.31 -6.64 5.45
N ASP A 89 -7.32 -7.53 5.49
CA ASP A 89 -7.49 -8.98 5.34
C ASP A 89 -8.46 -9.54 6.40
N GLY A 90 -8.27 -9.17 7.68
CA GLY A 90 -9.14 -9.59 8.78
C GLY A 90 -10.59 -9.13 8.63
N ASN A 91 -10.80 -7.94 8.06
CA ASN A 91 -12.13 -7.39 7.81
C ASN A 91 -12.82 -8.07 6.62
N THR A 92 -12.08 -8.39 5.55
CA THR A 92 -12.63 -9.19 4.43
C THR A 92 -13.01 -10.59 4.86
N ASN A 93 -12.17 -11.26 5.66
CA ASN A 93 -12.45 -12.61 6.15
C ASN A 93 -13.67 -12.67 7.09
N SER A 94 -14.06 -11.54 7.68
CA SER A 94 -15.25 -11.44 8.55
C SER A 94 -16.54 -11.12 7.77
N ALA A 95 -16.43 -10.53 6.57
CA ALA A 95 -17.56 -10.11 5.75
C ALA A 95 -17.87 -11.05 4.57
N ASP A 96 -16.89 -11.84 4.11
CA ASP A 96 -17.00 -12.75 2.96
C ASP A 96 -16.44 -14.14 3.36
N ASP A 97 -17.32 -15.06 3.76
CA ASP A 97 -16.93 -16.44 4.10
C ASP A 97 -16.57 -17.21 2.81
N ALA A 98 -15.29 -17.17 2.40
CA ALA A 98 -14.62 -18.22 1.60
C ALA A 98 -13.08 -18.04 1.59
N PRO A 99 -12.27 -19.12 1.67
CA PRO A 99 -10.85 -19.03 2.03
C PRO A 99 -9.94 -18.87 0.81
N THR A 100 -9.44 -17.65 0.57
CA THR A 100 -8.32 -17.41 -0.36
C THR A 100 -7.05 -17.06 0.39
N LYS A 101 -6.42 -18.15 0.87
CA LYS A 101 -4.97 -18.34 1.11
C LYS A 101 -4.10 -17.08 0.98
N SER A 102 -3.76 -16.55 2.15
CA SER A 102 -2.60 -15.72 2.46
C SER A 102 -1.40 -15.97 1.52
N PHE A 103 -1.23 -15.10 0.53
CA PHE A 103 -0.18 -15.16 -0.49
C PHE A 103 1.10 -14.42 -0.04
N TRP A 104 0.97 -13.41 0.82
CA TRP A 104 2.03 -12.44 1.13
C TRP A 104 3.06 -12.93 2.16
N LYS A 105 2.75 -13.99 2.92
CA LYS A 105 3.67 -14.57 3.93
C LYS A 105 4.85 -15.36 3.34
N ARG A 106 5.08 -15.29 2.02
CA ARG A 106 6.13 -16.02 1.29
C ARG A 106 7.24 -15.13 0.71
N LEU A 107 7.21 -13.82 0.97
CA LEU A 107 8.19 -12.88 0.40
C LEU A 107 9.16 -12.24 1.41
N LEU A 108 9.11 -12.60 2.70
CA LEU A 108 10.17 -12.22 3.65
C LEU A 108 11.22 -13.34 3.74
N PRO A 109 12.48 -13.10 3.32
CA PRO A 109 13.58 -13.99 3.70
C PRO A 109 13.84 -13.88 5.21
N LEU A 110 14.05 -15.04 5.86
CA LEU A 110 14.48 -15.15 7.25
C LEU A 110 15.93 -14.66 7.44
#